data_AF-A0A2K6E9B8-F1
#
_entry.id   AF-A0A2K6E9B8-F1
#
_cell.length_a   1.000
_cell.length_b   1.000
_cell.length_c   1.000
_cell.angle_alpha   90.00
_cell.angle_beta   90.00
_cell.angle_gamma   90.00
#
_symmetry.space_group_name_H-M   'P 1'
#
loop_
_entity.id
_entity.type
_entity.pdbx_description
1 polymer ?
#
loop_
_entity_poly.entity_id
_entity_poly.type
_entity_poly.pdbx_seq_one_letter_code
_entity_poly.pdbx_strand_id
1 'polypeptide(L)'
;MGRQWGSAMRAAEQAGCVVSASRAGRPEAGPWSCSGVILSRSPGLVLCHGGIFVPFLRAGSEVLTAAGAAFLPGDSCSDDLRLHVQWAPTAAGPGGGAERGRPVLCTPQCAGLEPGPSAPSRGRPLQPRLPAELLLLLSCPAFWAHFARLFGDEAAEQWRFSSAAPDDEVSEEEEADQLRALGWFALLGVRLGQEEVEEERGPAVTVSPLGAVPKGAPLLVCGSPFGAFCPDIFLNTLSCGVLSNVAGPLLLTDARCLPGTEGGGVFTARPAGALVALVAAPLCWKAGEWVGFTLLCAAAPLFRAARDALCRLRPSAAALAALLPPEVGVPWGLPLRDSGPLWAAAAVLVECGTVWGSGVAVAPRLVVTCRHVSPREAARVLVRSTTPKHNHQQHPGQ
;
A
#
# COMPACT_ATOMS: atom_id res chain seq x y z
N MET A 1 10.54 -22.12 -3.85
CA MET A 1 10.02 -20.76 -3.57
C MET A 1 10.69 -19.67 -4.41
N GLY A 2 12.01 -19.63 -4.59
CA GLY A 2 12.70 -18.48 -5.24
C GLY A 2 12.30 -18.12 -6.69
N ARG A 3 11.89 -19.06 -7.56
CA ARG A 3 11.54 -18.74 -8.97
C ARG A 3 10.24 -17.95 -9.12
N GLN A 4 9.26 -18.13 -8.23
CA GLN A 4 7.96 -17.46 -8.31
C GLN A 4 8.01 -16.02 -7.78
N TRP A 5 8.82 -15.79 -6.74
CA TRP A 5 9.06 -14.44 -6.25
C TRP A 5 9.92 -13.63 -7.22
N GLY A 6 10.86 -14.24 -7.95
CA GLY A 6 11.73 -13.50 -8.88
C GLY A 6 10.99 -12.74 -9.99
N SER A 7 9.82 -13.19 -10.45
CA SER A 7 8.98 -12.40 -11.37
C SER A 7 8.17 -11.32 -10.64
N ALA A 8 7.61 -11.64 -9.47
CA ALA A 8 6.82 -10.69 -8.69
C ALA A 8 7.68 -9.54 -8.14
N MET A 9 8.90 -9.83 -7.69
CA MET A 9 9.89 -8.86 -7.20
C MET A 9 10.28 -7.89 -8.31
N ARG A 10 10.68 -8.40 -9.48
CA ARG A 10 11.00 -7.54 -10.63
C ARG A 10 9.83 -6.66 -11.06
N ALA A 11 8.61 -7.22 -11.09
CA ALA A 11 7.43 -6.43 -11.44
C ALA A 11 7.15 -5.33 -10.41
N ALA A 12 7.28 -5.64 -9.11
CA ALA A 12 7.09 -4.67 -8.04
C ALA A 12 8.16 -3.57 -8.06
N GLU A 13 9.44 -3.93 -8.21
CA GLU A 13 10.56 -2.97 -8.33
C GLU A 13 10.43 -2.09 -9.58
N GLN A 14 9.94 -2.62 -10.70
CA GLN A 14 9.73 -1.83 -11.92
C GLN A 14 8.55 -0.85 -11.80
N ALA A 15 7.61 -1.15 -10.92
CA ALA A 15 6.44 -0.33 -10.65
C ALA A 15 6.67 0.67 -9.50
N GLY A 16 7.65 0.46 -8.62
CA GLY A 16 7.92 1.35 -7.49
C GLY A 16 8.56 2.68 -7.90
N CYS A 17 8.16 3.75 -7.22
CA CYS A 17 8.77 5.08 -7.35
C CYS A 17 8.75 5.85 -6.02
N VAL A 18 9.45 6.98 -5.98
CA VAL A 18 9.36 8.02 -4.94
C VAL A 18 8.62 9.21 -5.52
N VAL A 19 7.69 9.76 -4.74
CA VAL A 19 7.03 11.03 -5.04
C VAL A 19 7.48 12.06 -4.02
N SER A 20 7.77 13.27 -4.48
CA SER A 20 8.14 14.40 -3.63
C SER A 20 7.31 15.63 -3.96
N ALA A 21 6.82 16.31 -2.92
CA ALA A 21 6.11 17.57 -2.98
C ALA A 21 6.93 18.66 -2.28
N SER A 22 6.96 19.85 -2.86
CA SER A 22 7.60 21.03 -2.26
C SER A 22 6.88 22.31 -2.64
N ARG A 23 7.19 23.39 -1.92
CA ARG A 23 6.65 24.73 -2.18
C ARG A 23 7.62 25.55 -3.03
N ALA A 24 7.11 26.14 -4.11
CA ALA A 24 7.89 27.05 -4.95
C ALA A 24 8.47 28.21 -4.12
N GLY A 25 9.76 28.49 -4.28
CA GLY A 25 10.45 29.55 -3.55
C GLY A 25 10.79 29.23 -2.09
N ARG A 26 10.47 28.03 -1.57
CA ARG A 26 10.85 27.57 -0.22
C ARG A 26 11.41 26.14 -0.23
N PRO A 27 12.60 25.91 -0.81
CA PRO A 27 13.22 24.59 -0.86
C PRO A 27 13.63 24.04 0.53
N GLU A 28 13.84 24.92 1.51
CA GLU A 28 14.32 24.57 2.87
C GLU A 28 13.21 24.10 3.82
N ALA A 29 11.93 24.24 3.47
CA ALA A 29 10.80 23.79 4.29
C ALA A 29 10.61 22.25 4.29
N GLY A 30 11.59 21.51 3.75
CA GLY A 30 11.60 20.04 3.69
C GLY A 30 10.65 19.49 2.62
N PRO A 31 11.11 18.67 1.67
CA PRO A 31 10.19 18.04 0.72
C PRO A 31 9.39 16.94 1.43
N TRP A 32 8.06 17.06 1.44
CA TRP A 32 7.19 15.93 1.78
C TRP A 32 7.39 14.83 0.75
N SER A 33 7.50 13.59 1.18
CA SER A 33 7.68 12.48 0.27
C SER A 33 6.97 11.23 0.72
N CYS A 34 6.61 10.41 -0.25
CA CYS A 34 6.01 9.11 -0.02
C CYS A 34 6.39 8.17 -1.17
N SER A 35 5.99 6.92 -1.03
CA SER A 35 6.12 5.93 -2.09
C SER A 35 5.01 6.11 -3.11
N GLY A 36 5.27 5.65 -4.33
CA GLY A 36 4.26 5.56 -5.36
C GLY A 36 4.39 4.30 -6.19
N VAL A 37 3.35 4.09 -7.01
CA VAL A 37 3.25 3.01 -7.98
C VAL A 37 3.04 3.62 -9.36
N ILE A 38 3.95 3.32 -10.27
CA ILE A 38 3.86 3.61 -11.69
C ILE A 38 2.80 2.68 -12.28
N LEU A 39 1.70 3.26 -12.74
CA LEU A 39 0.58 2.54 -13.33
C LEU A 39 0.83 2.23 -14.80
N SER A 40 1.36 3.23 -15.50
CA SER A 40 1.80 3.15 -16.89
C SER A 40 2.91 4.15 -17.13
N ARG A 41 4.01 3.73 -17.77
CA ARG A 41 5.10 4.63 -18.16
C ARG A 41 4.79 5.46 -19.40
N SER A 42 3.80 5.05 -20.19
CA SER A 42 3.26 5.84 -21.31
C SER A 42 1.74 5.85 -21.20
N PRO A 43 1.12 6.95 -20.73
CA PRO A 43 1.59 8.33 -20.79
C PRO A 43 2.33 8.86 -19.53
N GLY A 44 2.71 8.00 -18.58
CA GLY A 44 3.35 8.44 -17.32
C GLY A 44 2.32 8.70 -16.22
N LEU A 45 1.64 7.65 -15.78
CA LEU A 45 0.67 7.69 -14.69
C LEU A 45 1.23 7.07 -13.43
N VAL A 46 1.10 7.79 -12.31
CA VAL A 46 1.57 7.36 -10.99
C VAL A 46 0.47 7.52 -9.97
N LEU A 47 0.36 6.56 -9.06
CA LEU A 47 -0.49 6.65 -7.88
C LEU A 47 0.37 6.68 -6.62
N CYS A 48 0.12 7.61 -5.71
CA CYS A 48 0.83 7.69 -4.43
C CYS A 48 -0.14 8.04 -3.29
N HIS A 49 0.37 8.17 -2.05
CA HIS A 49 -0.45 8.56 -0.90
C HIS A 49 -0.80 10.05 -0.92
N GLY A 50 -2.03 10.39 -0.52
CA GLY A 50 -2.55 11.75 -0.50
C GLY A 50 -2.04 12.63 0.65
N GLY A 51 -1.44 12.03 1.69
CA GLY A 51 -0.95 12.76 2.86
C GLY A 51 0.05 13.88 2.55
N ILE A 52 0.91 13.71 1.55
CA ILE A 52 1.91 14.73 1.18
C ILE A 52 1.30 16.00 0.56
N PHE A 53 0.00 15.98 0.24
CA PHE A 53 -0.72 17.10 -0.38
C PHE A 53 -1.47 17.95 0.64
N VAL A 54 -1.64 17.47 1.88
CA VAL A 54 -2.41 18.17 2.93
C VAL A 54 -1.93 19.61 3.15
N PRO A 55 -0.61 19.90 3.25
CA PRO A 55 -0.11 21.26 3.45
C PRO A 55 -0.37 22.24 2.30
N PHE A 56 -0.87 21.73 1.17
CA PHE A 56 -1.11 22.50 -0.06
C PHE A 56 -2.60 22.64 -0.39
N LEU A 57 -3.51 22.03 0.38
CA LEU A 57 -4.95 22.12 0.12
C LEU A 57 -5.46 23.55 0.35
N ARG A 58 -6.05 24.18 -0.67
CA ARG A 58 -6.56 25.56 -0.56
C ARG A 58 -7.68 25.71 0.47
N ALA A 59 -8.49 24.66 0.63
CA ALA A 59 -9.62 24.62 1.57
C ALA A 59 -9.23 24.09 2.96
N GLY A 60 -7.95 23.82 3.21
CA GLY A 60 -7.49 23.14 4.43
C GLY A 60 -7.75 21.63 4.42
N SER A 61 -7.27 20.92 5.44
CA SER A 61 -7.34 19.46 5.54
C SER A 61 -8.76 18.92 5.81
N GLU A 62 -9.66 19.72 6.38
CA GLU A 62 -11.05 19.33 6.67
C GLU A 62 -11.86 18.98 5.42
N VAL A 63 -11.43 19.42 4.24
CA VAL A 63 -12.06 19.01 2.98
C VAL A 63 -11.97 17.48 2.75
N LEU A 64 -10.99 16.81 3.37
CA LEU A 64 -10.76 15.37 3.26
C LEU A 64 -11.78 14.53 4.06
N THR A 65 -12.46 15.14 5.02
CA THR A 65 -13.50 14.49 5.86
C THR A 65 -14.92 14.88 5.44
N ALA A 66 -15.06 15.77 4.45
CA ALA A 66 -16.35 16.19 3.94
C ALA A 66 -17.20 14.99 3.49
N ALA A 67 -18.42 14.90 4.02
CA ALA A 67 -19.30 13.76 3.79
C ALA A 67 -19.53 13.53 2.28
N GLY A 68 -19.22 12.31 1.82
CA GLY A 68 -19.42 11.91 0.43
C GLY A 68 -18.31 12.33 -0.55
N ALA A 69 -17.24 12.99 -0.09
CA ALA A 69 -16.09 13.32 -0.94
C ALA A 69 -15.33 12.06 -1.36
N ALA A 70 -15.58 11.60 -2.58
CA ALA A 70 -14.85 10.47 -3.19
C ALA A 70 -13.57 10.92 -3.91
N PHE A 71 -13.48 12.20 -4.30
CA PHE A 71 -12.32 12.76 -4.95
C PHE A 71 -12.27 14.28 -4.80
N LEU A 72 -11.08 14.86 -4.98
CA LEU A 72 -10.87 16.29 -5.19
C LEU A 72 -10.17 16.52 -6.54
N PRO A 73 -10.56 17.54 -7.31
CA PRO A 73 -9.89 17.89 -8.56
C PRO A 73 -8.42 18.30 -8.37
N GLY A 74 -7.60 18.15 -9.40
CA GLY A 74 -6.16 18.45 -9.33
C GLY A 74 -5.79 19.91 -9.04
N ASP A 75 -6.71 20.86 -9.24
CA ASP A 75 -6.56 22.29 -8.91
C ASP A 75 -6.96 22.63 -7.46
N SER A 76 -7.29 21.63 -6.63
CA SER A 76 -7.60 21.81 -5.20
C SER A 76 -6.39 22.23 -4.36
N CYS A 77 -5.17 22.04 -4.88
CA CYS A 77 -3.93 22.47 -4.26
C CYS A 77 -3.54 23.90 -4.69
N SER A 78 -2.71 24.55 -3.88
CA SER A 78 -2.14 25.87 -4.16
C SER A 78 -1.21 25.87 -5.38
N ASP A 79 -1.12 27.01 -6.08
CA ASP A 79 -0.34 27.17 -7.32
C ASP A 79 1.19 27.04 -7.12
N ASP A 80 1.64 27.13 -5.88
CA ASP A 80 3.02 26.97 -5.46
C ASP A 80 3.44 25.51 -5.24
N LEU A 81 2.52 24.54 -5.36
CA LEU A 81 2.85 23.12 -5.31
C LEU A 81 3.78 22.73 -6.48
N ARG A 82 4.87 22.03 -6.15
CA ARG A 82 5.80 21.44 -7.10
C ARG A 82 5.94 19.95 -6.81
N LEU A 83 5.69 19.13 -7.83
CA LEU A 83 5.72 17.68 -7.73
C LEU A 83 6.82 17.10 -8.60
N HIS A 84 7.52 16.12 -8.04
CA HIS A 84 8.52 15.35 -8.74
C HIS A 84 8.34 13.87 -8.47
N VAL A 85 8.61 13.06 -9.49
CA VAL A 85 8.65 11.60 -9.38
C VAL A 85 10.05 11.13 -9.73
N GLN A 86 10.54 10.15 -8.98
CA GLN A 86 11.81 9.49 -9.24
C GLN A 86 11.60 7.97 -9.21
N TRP A 87 12.09 7.27 -10.21
CA TRP A 87 12.01 5.81 -10.27
C TRP A 87 13.29 5.19 -10.81
N ALA A 88 13.44 3.88 -10.60
CA ALA A 88 14.62 3.15 -11.03
C ALA A 88 14.67 3.03 -12.58
N PRO A 89 15.87 3.11 -13.19
CA PRO A 89 16.03 2.89 -14.62
C PRO A 89 15.58 1.48 -15.04
N THR A 90 14.84 1.36 -16.14
CA THR A 90 14.42 0.07 -16.71
C THR A 90 15.65 -0.76 -17.10
N ALA A 91 15.78 -1.99 -16.61
CA ALA A 91 16.86 -2.89 -17.05
C ALA A 91 16.80 -3.05 -18.57
N ALA A 92 17.92 -2.80 -19.26
CA ALA A 92 17.99 -2.86 -20.73
C ALA A 92 17.46 -4.21 -21.25
N GLY A 93 16.82 -4.17 -22.43
CA GLY A 93 16.23 -5.35 -23.06
C GLY A 93 17.22 -6.49 -23.34
N PRO A 94 16.74 -7.65 -23.80
CA PRO A 94 17.51 -8.91 -23.86
C PRO A 94 18.73 -8.91 -24.81
N GLY A 95 19.02 -7.81 -25.50
CA GLY A 95 20.15 -7.66 -26.42
C GLY A 95 21.46 -7.19 -25.79
N GLY A 96 21.43 -6.68 -24.56
CA GLY A 96 22.65 -6.37 -23.81
C GLY A 96 23.12 -7.62 -23.07
N GLY A 97 24.27 -8.18 -23.47
CA GLY A 97 24.82 -9.39 -22.86
C GLY A 97 24.87 -9.29 -21.34
N ALA A 98 23.89 -9.90 -20.67
CA ALA A 98 23.95 -10.13 -19.25
C ALA A 98 25.05 -11.17 -19.03
N GLU A 99 26.25 -10.69 -18.72
CA GLU A 99 27.20 -11.54 -18.00
C GLU A 99 26.42 -12.16 -16.84
N ARG A 100 26.44 -13.50 -16.77
CA ARG A 100 26.03 -14.26 -15.59
C ARG A 100 26.97 -13.90 -14.44
N GLY A 101 26.87 -12.68 -13.95
CA GLY A 101 27.62 -12.13 -12.84
C GLY A 101 26.85 -12.37 -11.56
N ARG A 102 27.57 -12.83 -10.53
CA ARG A 102 27.13 -13.00 -9.14
C ARG A 102 26.30 -11.80 -8.64
N PRO A 103 25.45 -11.96 -7.60
CA PRO A 103 24.80 -10.82 -6.95
C PRO A 103 25.87 -9.82 -6.51
N VAL A 104 25.98 -8.71 -7.25
CA VAL A 104 26.88 -7.62 -6.92
C VAL A 104 26.16 -6.77 -5.90
N LEU A 105 26.71 -6.68 -4.69
CA LEU A 105 26.31 -5.66 -3.73
C LEU A 105 26.66 -4.30 -4.34
N CYS A 106 25.65 -3.55 -4.78
CA CYS A 106 25.85 -2.18 -5.24
C CYS A 106 26.13 -1.31 -4.01
N THR A 107 27.32 -0.72 -3.93
CA THR A 107 27.61 0.31 -2.94
C THR A 107 26.89 1.59 -3.36
N PRO A 108 25.98 2.14 -2.54
CA PRO A 108 25.28 3.39 -2.87
C PRO A 108 26.28 4.55 -2.99
N GLN A 109 25.98 5.56 -3.80
CA GLN A 109 26.91 6.68 -4.01
C GLN A 109 27.12 7.48 -2.71
N CYS A 110 26.10 7.48 -1.85
CA CYS A 110 26.14 8.08 -0.52
C CYS A 110 27.03 7.35 0.52
N ALA A 111 27.58 6.17 0.22
CA ALA A 111 28.48 5.43 1.13
C ALA A 111 29.96 5.79 0.98
N GLY A 112 30.32 6.73 0.09
CA GLY A 112 31.67 7.24 -0.03
C GLY A 112 32.03 8.12 1.19
N LEU A 113 33.01 7.68 1.98
CA LEU A 113 33.42 8.39 3.21
C LEU A 113 34.36 9.58 2.99
N GLU A 114 34.83 9.89 1.77
CA GLU A 114 35.73 11.03 1.52
C GLU A 114 35.59 11.57 0.08
N PRO A 115 35.73 12.89 -0.17
CA PRO A 115 35.81 13.48 -1.51
C PRO A 115 37.20 13.23 -2.12
N GLY A 116 37.49 11.97 -2.45
CA GLY A 116 38.66 11.59 -3.25
C GLY A 116 38.36 11.64 -4.76
N PRO A 117 39.38 11.70 -5.64
CA PRO A 117 39.18 11.70 -7.09
C PRO A 117 38.40 10.46 -7.51
N SER A 118 37.26 10.70 -8.17
CA SER A 118 36.25 9.71 -8.53
C SER A 118 36.83 8.51 -9.26
N ALA A 119 36.94 7.37 -8.58
CA ALA A 119 36.90 6.09 -9.27
C ALA A 119 35.51 5.97 -9.94
N PRO A 120 35.42 5.47 -11.19
CA PRO A 120 34.13 5.32 -11.86
C PRO A 120 33.28 4.32 -11.06
N SER A 121 32.30 4.84 -10.31
CA SER A 121 31.34 4.02 -9.60
C SER A 121 30.56 3.22 -10.64
N ARG A 122 30.57 1.89 -10.52
CA ARG A 122 29.83 0.99 -11.42
C ARG A 122 28.33 0.92 -11.09
N GLY A 123 27.80 1.93 -10.39
CA GLY A 123 26.37 2.06 -10.11
C GLY A 123 25.68 2.76 -11.27
N ARG A 124 24.55 2.22 -11.73
CA ARG A 124 23.72 2.90 -12.74
C ARG A 124 23.19 4.19 -12.11
N PRO A 125 23.39 5.38 -12.72
CA PRO A 125 22.90 6.63 -12.15
C PRO A 125 21.37 6.56 -12.02
N LEU A 126 20.84 7.03 -10.88
CA LEU A 126 19.40 7.24 -10.70
C LEU A 126 18.89 8.13 -11.84
N GLN A 127 17.68 7.87 -12.32
CA GLN A 127 17.04 8.78 -13.27
C GLN A 127 16.83 10.15 -12.63
N PRO A 128 16.86 11.22 -13.43
CA PRO A 128 16.55 12.57 -12.96
C PRO A 128 15.13 12.63 -12.41
N ARG A 129 14.90 13.57 -11.48
CA ARG A 129 13.56 13.84 -10.94
C ARG A 129 12.67 14.41 -12.05
N LEU A 130 11.61 13.69 -12.38
CA LEU A 130 10.68 14.06 -13.44
C LEU A 130 9.55 14.94 -12.88
N PRO A 131 9.24 16.08 -13.50
CA PRO A 131 8.14 16.94 -13.04
C PRO A 131 6.80 16.24 -13.26
N ALA A 132 5.90 16.41 -12.30
CA ALA A 132 4.57 15.84 -12.34
C ALA A 132 3.47 16.87 -12.05
N GLU A 133 2.24 16.53 -12.41
CA GLU A 133 1.04 17.28 -12.11
C GLU A 133 0.03 16.42 -11.37
N LEU A 134 -0.68 17.03 -10.42
CA LEU A 134 -1.79 16.39 -9.72
C LEU A 134 -3.01 16.35 -10.65
N LEU A 135 -3.50 15.15 -10.93
CA LEU A 135 -4.73 14.97 -11.71
C LEU A 135 -5.94 14.93 -10.79
N LEU A 136 -5.85 14.13 -9.71
CA LEU A 136 -6.93 13.88 -8.76
C LEU A 136 -6.36 13.52 -7.38
N LEU A 137 -7.00 13.98 -6.31
CA LEU A 137 -6.98 13.28 -5.03
C LEU A 137 -8.20 12.37 -4.96
N LEU A 138 -8.02 11.16 -4.47
CA LEU A 138 -8.98 10.06 -4.52
C LEU A 138 -9.13 9.47 -3.13
N SER A 139 -10.36 9.22 -2.72
CA SER A 139 -10.66 8.42 -1.55
C SER A 139 -11.40 7.14 -1.97
N CYS A 140 -11.35 6.13 -1.12
CA CYS A 140 -12.24 4.97 -1.24
C CYS A 140 -13.32 5.07 -0.16
N PRO A 141 -14.56 5.50 -0.47
CA PRO A 141 -15.62 5.61 0.53
C PRO A 141 -15.90 4.29 1.26
N ALA A 142 -15.80 3.16 0.55
CA ALA A 142 -15.96 1.85 1.15
C ALA A 142 -14.84 1.51 2.13
N PHE A 143 -13.61 1.98 1.91
CA PHE A 143 -12.51 1.85 2.88
C PHE A 143 -12.83 2.62 4.15
N TRP A 144 -13.24 3.88 4.01
CA TRP A 144 -13.60 4.71 5.16
C TRP A 144 -14.77 4.17 5.96
N ALA A 145 -15.80 3.64 5.30
CA ALA A 145 -16.93 3.00 5.98
C ALA A 145 -16.50 1.77 6.81
N HIS A 146 -15.49 1.02 6.34
CA HIS A 146 -14.94 -0.11 7.09
C HIS A 146 -14.00 0.34 8.20
N PHE A 147 -13.18 1.37 7.93
CA PHE A 147 -12.28 1.98 8.90
C PHE A 147 -13.06 2.54 10.09
N ALA A 148 -14.06 3.40 9.85
CA ALA A 148 -14.89 4.00 10.88
C ALA A 148 -15.63 2.94 11.73
N ARG A 149 -16.09 1.84 11.12
CA ARG A 149 -16.73 0.75 11.87
C ARG A 149 -15.77 -0.03 12.78
N LEU A 150 -14.49 -0.07 12.45
CA LEU A 150 -13.49 -0.83 13.22
C LEU A 150 -12.76 0.05 14.24
N PHE A 151 -12.58 1.32 13.94
CA PHE A 151 -11.71 2.25 14.66
C PHE A 151 -12.38 3.57 15.03
N GLY A 152 -13.70 3.70 14.86
CA GLY A 152 -14.43 4.95 15.13
C GLY A 152 -15.21 5.00 16.46
N ASP A 153 -15.24 3.91 17.22
CA ASP A 153 -15.90 3.87 18.54
C ASP A 153 -14.96 4.38 19.65
N GLU A 154 -15.48 4.78 20.81
CA GLU A 154 -14.71 5.24 22.00
C GLU A 154 -13.61 4.23 22.45
N ALA A 155 -13.83 2.93 22.23
CA ALA A 155 -12.81 1.91 22.48
C ALA A 155 -11.59 1.99 21.52
N ALA A 156 -11.65 2.86 20.52
CA ALA A 156 -10.61 3.10 19.54
C ALA A 156 -9.68 4.27 19.89
N GLU A 157 -9.90 4.98 21.01
CA GLU A 157 -9.00 6.03 21.53
C GLU A 157 -7.55 5.55 21.70
N GLN A 158 -7.34 4.23 21.78
CA GLN A 158 -6.02 3.63 21.88
C GLN A 158 -5.32 3.43 20.54
N TRP A 159 -6.02 3.52 19.40
CA TRP A 159 -5.43 3.31 18.09
C TRP A 159 -4.81 4.58 17.54
N ARG A 160 -3.57 4.48 17.05
CA ARG A 160 -2.92 5.53 16.27
C ARG A 160 -2.38 4.97 14.97
N PHE A 161 -2.48 5.75 13.90
CA PHE A 161 -2.09 5.38 12.54
C PHE A 161 -1.09 6.39 11.97
N SER A 162 -0.14 6.79 12.79
CA SER A 162 0.93 7.72 12.43
C SER A 162 2.22 6.97 12.10
N SER A 163 2.99 7.56 11.20
CA SER A 163 4.36 7.14 10.90
C SER A 163 5.36 7.54 12.01
N ALA A 164 4.96 8.43 12.92
CA ALA A 164 5.78 8.86 14.04
C ALA A 164 5.68 7.90 15.23
N ALA A 165 6.75 7.79 16.00
CA ALA A 165 6.72 7.09 17.28
C ALA A 165 5.94 7.91 18.32
N PRO A 166 5.37 7.28 19.36
CA PRO A 166 4.62 7.99 20.40
C PRO A 166 5.40 9.09 21.14
N ASP A 167 6.73 9.00 21.13
CA ASP A 167 7.64 9.95 21.80
C ASP A 167 8.15 11.05 20.87
N ASP A 168 7.78 11.05 19.58
CA ASP A 168 8.15 12.10 18.64
C ASP A 168 7.30 13.37 18.91
N GLU A 169 7.92 14.55 18.83
CA GLU A 169 7.22 15.84 18.95
C GLU A 169 6.38 16.14 17.69
N VAL A 170 5.27 15.43 17.52
CA VAL A 170 4.26 15.69 16.48
C VAL A 170 3.11 16.46 17.11
N SER A 171 2.67 17.54 16.46
CA SER A 171 1.53 18.31 16.97
C SER A 171 0.22 17.52 16.82
N GLU A 172 -0.75 17.77 17.70
CA GLU A 172 -2.10 17.16 17.59
C GLU A 172 -2.76 17.45 16.23
N GLU A 173 -2.46 18.62 15.64
CA GLU A 173 -2.96 19.01 14.32
C GLU A 173 -2.36 18.14 13.20
N GLU A 174 -1.05 17.88 13.23
CA GLU A 174 -0.37 17.01 12.27
C GLU A 174 -0.83 15.55 12.36
N GLU A 175 -1.05 15.03 13.57
CA GLU A 175 -1.58 13.68 13.77
C GLU A 175 -3.03 13.58 13.23
N ALA A 176 -3.86 14.59 13.50
CA ALA A 176 -5.21 14.67 12.96
C ALA A 176 -5.20 14.73 11.42
N ASP A 177 -4.30 15.51 10.82
CA ASP A 177 -4.15 15.62 9.37
C ASP A 177 -3.70 14.31 8.72
N GLN A 178 -2.76 13.59 9.33
CA GLN A 178 -2.37 12.25 8.89
C GLN A 178 -3.56 11.29 8.93
N LEU A 179 -4.35 11.34 10.00
CA LEU A 179 -5.55 10.53 10.12
C LEU A 179 -6.57 10.90 9.03
N ARG A 180 -6.87 12.19 8.81
CA ARG A 180 -7.78 12.65 7.74
C ARG A 180 -7.34 12.18 6.35
N ALA A 181 -6.03 12.13 6.11
CA ALA A 181 -5.46 11.74 4.82
C ALA A 181 -5.21 10.23 4.63
N LEU A 182 -5.37 9.41 5.68
CA LEU A 182 -5.01 7.98 5.68
C LEU A 182 -5.63 7.16 4.54
N GLY A 183 -6.87 7.46 4.18
CA GLY A 183 -7.60 6.80 3.08
C GLY A 183 -7.54 7.53 1.75
N TRP A 184 -6.67 8.54 1.62
CA TRP A 184 -6.55 9.39 0.43
C TRP A 184 -5.29 9.06 -0.38
N PHE A 185 -5.44 9.08 -1.70
CA PHE A 185 -4.40 8.76 -2.68
C PHE A 185 -4.39 9.81 -3.79
N ALA A 186 -3.25 10.05 -4.42
CA ALA A 186 -3.10 11.02 -5.48
C ALA A 186 -2.76 10.33 -6.80
N LEU A 187 -3.55 10.61 -7.84
CA LEU A 187 -3.24 10.23 -9.22
C LEU A 187 -2.48 11.37 -9.89
N LEU A 188 -1.30 11.07 -10.41
CA LEU A 188 -0.37 12.03 -11.01
C LEU A 188 -0.13 11.73 -12.48
N GLY A 189 0.05 12.78 -13.26
CA GLY A 189 0.60 12.74 -14.62
C GLY A 189 2.06 13.18 -14.60
N VAL A 190 2.97 12.38 -15.13
CA VAL A 190 4.39 12.70 -15.24
C VAL A 190 4.69 13.24 -16.63
N ARG A 191 5.41 14.35 -16.69
CA ARG A 191 5.78 14.97 -17.97
C ARG A 191 7.07 14.36 -18.48
N LEU A 192 6.94 13.46 -19.44
CA LEU A 192 8.06 12.81 -20.13
C LEU A 192 8.45 13.59 -21.39
N GLY A 193 9.75 13.68 -21.67
CA GLY A 193 10.26 14.16 -22.95
C GLY A 193 9.97 13.19 -24.09
N GLN A 194 9.96 13.66 -25.34
CA GLN A 194 9.66 12.81 -26.52
C GLN A 194 10.59 11.59 -26.65
N GLU A 195 11.86 11.74 -26.28
CA GLU A 195 12.86 10.65 -26.30
C GLU A 195 12.62 9.62 -25.19
N GLU A 196 12.16 10.07 -24.01
CA GLU A 196 11.88 9.20 -22.86
C GLU A 196 10.65 8.32 -23.11
N VAL A 197 9.66 8.82 -23.84
CA VAL A 197 8.42 8.07 -24.17
C VAL A 197 8.67 6.83 -25.04
N GLU A 198 9.70 6.85 -25.91
CA GLU A 198 10.03 5.73 -26.79
C GLU A 198 10.82 4.63 -26.06
N GLU A 199 11.73 5.00 -25.15
CA GLU A 199 12.51 4.05 -24.33
C GLU A 199 11.69 3.45 -23.16
N GLU A 200 10.71 4.18 -22.62
CA GLU A 200 9.98 3.83 -21.39
C GLU A 200 8.70 3.00 -21.65
N ARG A 201 8.55 2.33 -22.80
CA ARG A 201 7.39 1.43 -23.04
C ARG A 201 7.47 0.16 -22.16
N GLY A 202 6.97 0.25 -20.94
CA GLY A 202 6.69 -0.89 -20.06
C GLY A 202 5.21 -1.33 -20.10
N PRO A 203 4.90 -2.59 -19.79
CA PRO A 203 3.51 -3.03 -19.63
C PRO A 203 2.86 -2.29 -18.45
N ALA A 204 1.58 -1.93 -18.61
CA ALA A 204 0.80 -1.37 -17.51
C ALA A 204 0.70 -2.38 -16.36
N VAL A 205 0.66 -1.88 -15.13
CA VAL A 205 0.37 -2.71 -13.96
C VAL A 205 -1.02 -3.34 -14.13
N THR A 206 -1.19 -4.57 -13.65
CA THR A 206 -2.50 -5.23 -13.57
C THR A 206 -3.00 -5.19 -12.13
N VAL A 207 -4.31 -5.15 -11.94
CA VAL A 207 -4.92 -5.05 -10.61
C VAL A 207 -5.67 -6.33 -10.28
N SER A 208 -5.46 -6.86 -9.07
CA SER A 208 -6.22 -7.99 -8.55
C SER A 208 -7.61 -7.52 -8.12
N PRO A 209 -8.70 -8.21 -8.53
CA PRO A 209 -10.04 -7.90 -8.05
C PRO A 209 -10.14 -8.02 -6.52
N LEU A 210 -11.05 -7.23 -5.92
CA LEU A 210 -11.31 -7.32 -4.48
C LEU A 210 -11.79 -8.73 -4.11
N GLY A 211 -11.14 -9.34 -3.12
CA GLY A 211 -11.46 -10.71 -2.66
C GLY A 211 -10.86 -11.83 -3.51
N ALA A 212 -10.13 -11.52 -4.59
CA ALA A 212 -9.43 -12.53 -5.38
C ALA A 212 -8.25 -13.17 -4.63
N VAL A 213 -7.63 -12.42 -3.70
CA VAL A 213 -6.50 -12.88 -2.89
C VAL A 213 -7.03 -13.39 -1.54
N PRO A 214 -6.84 -14.68 -1.19
CA PRO A 214 -7.34 -15.22 0.05
C PRO A 214 -6.50 -14.80 1.26
N LYS A 215 -7.11 -14.77 2.45
CA LYS A 215 -6.37 -14.59 3.71
C LYS A 215 -5.26 -15.65 3.83
N GLY A 216 -4.08 -15.23 4.29
CA GLY A 216 -2.87 -16.05 4.35
C GLY A 216 -2.11 -16.15 3.04
N ALA A 217 -2.62 -15.58 1.94
CA ALA A 217 -1.85 -15.51 0.70
C ALA A 217 -0.61 -14.63 0.87
N PRO A 218 0.53 -15.03 0.28
CA PRO A 218 1.77 -14.26 0.35
C PRO A 218 1.64 -12.93 -0.42
N LEU A 219 2.11 -11.86 0.21
CA LEU A 219 2.16 -10.51 -0.34
C LEU A 219 3.60 -10.00 -0.40
N LEU A 220 3.90 -9.22 -1.43
CA LEU A 220 5.12 -8.44 -1.58
C LEU A 220 4.77 -6.96 -1.46
N VAL A 221 5.40 -6.24 -0.54
CA VAL A 221 5.31 -4.77 -0.49
C VAL A 221 6.55 -4.20 -1.17
N CYS A 222 6.35 -3.23 -2.06
CA CYS A 222 7.42 -2.40 -2.61
C CYS A 222 7.14 -0.94 -2.25
N GLY A 223 8.05 -0.37 -1.48
CA GLY A 223 7.99 1.03 -1.06
C GLY A 223 9.39 1.62 -0.97
N SER A 224 9.45 2.92 -0.81
CA SER A 224 10.66 3.72 -0.76
C SER A 224 10.69 4.53 0.54
N PRO A 225 10.89 3.86 1.69
CA PRO A 225 10.91 4.54 2.99
C PRO A 225 11.98 5.63 3.01
N PHE A 226 11.72 6.77 3.62
CA PHE A 226 12.67 7.89 3.61
C PHE A 226 13.17 8.27 2.19
N GLY A 227 12.35 8.05 1.15
CA GLY A 227 12.79 8.08 -0.24
C GLY A 227 13.35 9.42 -0.73
N ALA A 228 12.98 10.54 -0.08
CA ALA A 228 13.60 11.84 -0.37
C ALA A 228 14.96 12.07 0.31
N PHE A 229 15.31 11.29 1.34
CA PHE A 229 16.57 11.43 2.08
C PHE A 229 17.73 10.76 1.34
N CYS A 230 17.58 9.48 0.98
CA CYS A 230 18.61 8.71 0.29
C CYS A 230 17.98 7.69 -0.68
N PRO A 231 17.52 8.13 -1.86
CA PRO A 231 16.88 7.24 -2.83
C PRO A 231 17.82 6.11 -3.28
N ASP A 232 19.14 6.33 -3.29
CA ASP A 232 20.15 5.31 -3.60
C ASP A 232 20.02 4.03 -2.76
N ILE A 233 19.60 4.16 -1.50
CA ILE A 233 19.51 3.05 -0.55
C ILE A 233 18.07 2.55 -0.44
N PHE A 234 17.12 3.49 -0.36
CA PHE A 234 15.78 3.14 0.06
C PHE A 234 14.79 2.94 -1.09
N LEU A 235 15.10 3.40 -2.30
CA LEU A 235 14.21 3.27 -3.46
C LEU A 235 13.86 1.79 -3.70
N ASN A 236 12.56 1.51 -3.80
CA ASN A 236 12.01 0.20 -4.12
C ASN A 236 12.43 -0.91 -3.14
N THR A 237 12.59 -0.57 -1.85
CA THR A 237 12.73 -1.53 -0.76
C THR A 237 11.59 -2.54 -0.78
N LEU A 238 11.95 -3.82 -0.72
CA LEU A 238 11.00 -4.93 -0.73
C LEU A 238 10.85 -5.56 0.65
N SER A 239 9.60 -5.80 1.05
CA SER A 239 9.28 -6.64 2.22
C SER A 239 8.20 -7.66 1.88
N CYS A 240 8.19 -8.78 2.60
CA CYS A 240 7.23 -9.86 2.39
C CYS A 240 6.42 -10.09 3.66
N GLY A 241 5.17 -10.49 3.47
CA GLY A 241 4.26 -10.90 4.53
C GLY A 241 3.11 -11.70 3.91
N VAL A 242 1.97 -11.71 4.59
CA VAL A 242 0.73 -12.32 4.12
C VAL A 242 -0.44 -11.34 4.18
N LEU A 243 -1.52 -11.67 3.49
CA LEU A 243 -2.82 -11.05 3.73
C LEU A 243 -3.38 -11.54 5.07
N SER A 244 -3.07 -10.83 6.16
CA SER A 244 -3.41 -11.21 7.53
C SER A 244 -4.92 -11.16 7.80
N ASN A 245 -5.62 -10.15 7.29
CA ASN A 245 -7.08 -10.06 7.40
C ASN A 245 -7.69 -9.11 6.36
N VAL A 246 -9.02 -9.20 6.19
CA VAL A 246 -9.79 -8.41 5.22
C VAL A 246 -11.09 -7.93 5.83
N ALA A 247 -11.38 -6.64 5.69
CA ALA A 247 -12.67 -6.02 5.99
C ALA A 247 -13.06 -5.14 4.81
N GLY A 248 -13.73 -5.73 3.81
CA GLY A 248 -14.01 -5.04 2.55
C GLY A 248 -12.69 -4.60 1.88
N PRO A 249 -12.55 -3.34 1.46
CA PRO A 249 -11.31 -2.83 0.86
C PRO A 249 -10.22 -2.43 1.89
N LEU A 250 -10.50 -2.50 3.19
CA LEU A 250 -9.50 -2.34 4.24
C LEU A 250 -8.84 -3.70 4.48
N LEU A 251 -7.54 -3.80 4.18
CA LEU A 251 -6.77 -5.03 4.33
C LEU A 251 -5.68 -4.85 5.39
N LEU A 252 -5.26 -5.97 5.99
CA LEU A 252 -4.15 -6.01 6.94
C LEU A 252 -3.05 -6.95 6.43
N THR A 253 -1.80 -6.54 6.57
CA THR A 253 -0.63 -7.39 6.35
C THR A 253 0.34 -7.29 7.53
N ASP A 254 1.11 -8.36 7.75
CA ASP A 254 2.24 -8.41 8.68
C ASP A 254 3.58 -8.08 7.99
N ALA A 255 3.57 -7.72 6.70
CA ALA A 255 4.76 -7.26 6.00
C ALA A 255 5.29 -5.98 6.65
N ARG A 256 6.59 -5.99 7.01
CA ARG A 256 7.22 -4.81 7.63
C ARG A 256 7.24 -3.63 6.66
N CYS A 257 6.65 -2.53 7.09
CA CYS A 257 6.64 -1.25 6.39
C CYS A 257 7.25 -0.18 7.30
N LEU A 258 7.95 0.79 6.71
CA LEU A 258 8.62 1.87 7.42
C LEU A 258 8.01 3.21 7.02
N PRO A 259 8.20 4.29 7.79
CA PRO A 259 7.79 5.64 7.40
C PRO A 259 8.27 6.01 5.99
N GLY A 260 7.38 6.59 5.18
CA GLY A 260 7.60 6.89 3.77
C GLY A 260 7.16 5.79 2.80
N THR A 261 6.76 4.61 3.30
CA THR A 261 6.18 3.53 2.45
C THR A 261 4.72 3.75 2.09
N GLU A 262 4.05 4.76 2.64
CA GLU A 262 2.71 5.19 2.29
C GLU A 262 2.60 5.35 0.77
N GLY A 263 1.54 4.79 0.16
CA GLY A 263 1.36 4.80 -1.29
C GLY A 263 2.19 3.75 -2.03
N GLY A 264 3.03 3.00 -1.33
CA GLY A 264 3.77 1.86 -1.88
C GLY A 264 2.83 0.74 -2.33
N GLY A 265 3.23 0.03 -3.38
CA GLY A 265 2.43 -1.02 -3.99
C GLY A 265 2.53 -2.34 -3.25
N VAL A 266 1.40 -3.03 -3.08
CA VAL A 266 1.33 -4.38 -2.54
C VAL A 266 0.92 -5.35 -3.63
N PHE A 267 1.76 -6.33 -3.92
CA PHE A 267 1.64 -7.24 -5.04
C PHE A 267 1.46 -8.68 -4.59
N THR A 268 0.70 -9.46 -5.36
CA THR A 268 0.60 -10.91 -5.13
C THR A 268 1.74 -11.64 -5.84
N ALA A 269 2.19 -12.74 -5.24
CA ALA A 269 3.10 -13.67 -5.90
C ALA A 269 2.42 -14.45 -7.03
N ARG A 270 1.08 -14.54 -7.03
CA ARG A 270 0.28 -15.27 -8.04
C ARG A 270 -1.08 -14.58 -8.29
N PRO A 271 -1.37 -14.16 -9.54
CA PRO A 271 -0.44 -14.01 -10.66
C PRO A 271 0.68 -13.02 -10.30
N ALA A 272 1.93 -13.34 -10.63
CA ALA A 272 3.08 -12.56 -10.18
C ALA A 272 2.99 -11.09 -10.64
N GLY A 273 3.13 -10.16 -9.70
CA GLY A 273 3.20 -8.72 -10.00
C GLY A 273 1.86 -8.02 -10.22
N ALA A 274 0.72 -8.68 -9.95
CA ALA A 274 -0.56 -7.99 -9.91
C ALA A 274 -0.69 -7.18 -8.61
N LEU A 275 -1.08 -5.91 -8.75
CA LEU A 275 -1.30 -4.97 -7.65
C LEU A 275 -2.59 -5.32 -6.91
N VAL A 276 -2.49 -5.53 -5.60
CA VAL A 276 -3.59 -5.88 -4.71
C VAL A 276 -4.09 -4.64 -3.98
N ALA A 277 -3.17 -3.84 -3.46
CA ALA A 277 -3.46 -2.72 -2.58
C ALA A 277 -2.33 -1.69 -2.58
N LEU A 278 -2.58 -0.55 -1.96
CA LEU A 278 -1.57 0.43 -1.58
C LEU A 278 -1.43 0.46 -0.06
N VAL A 279 -0.22 0.75 0.42
CA VAL A 279 0.03 1.02 1.85
C VAL A 279 -0.68 2.32 2.22
N ALA A 280 -1.62 2.23 3.18
CA ALA A 280 -2.35 3.39 3.71
C ALA A 280 -1.67 3.92 4.98
N ALA A 281 -1.38 3.02 5.93
CA ALA A 281 -0.61 3.36 7.13
C ALA A 281 0.41 2.25 7.44
N PRO A 282 1.72 2.54 7.36
CA PRO A 282 2.76 1.54 7.56
C PRO A 282 2.85 1.07 9.01
N LEU A 283 2.55 1.96 9.95
CA LEU A 283 2.61 1.70 11.39
C LEU A 283 1.22 1.86 12.00
N CYS A 284 0.79 0.82 12.71
CA CYS A 284 -0.44 0.83 13.50
C CYS A 284 -0.06 0.59 14.95
N TRP A 285 -0.46 1.51 15.82
CA TRP A 285 -0.19 1.48 17.25
C TRP A 285 -1.49 1.25 18.00
N LYS A 286 -1.42 0.51 19.10
CA LYS A 286 -2.51 0.37 20.06
C LYS A 286 -1.97 0.54 21.47
N ALA A 287 -2.51 1.50 22.21
CA ALA A 287 -2.09 1.80 23.58
C ALA A 287 -0.56 2.03 23.72
N GLY A 288 0.04 2.71 22.74
CA GLY A 288 1.48 2.99 22.68
C GLY A 288 2.36 1.84 22.17
N GLU A 289 1.79 0.66 21.94
CA GLU A 289 2.53 -0.50 21.42
C GLU A 289 2.34 -0.65 19.91
N TRP A 290 3.44 -0.88 19.18
CA TRP A 290 3.36 -1.21 17.77
C TRP A 290 2.77 -2.62 17.61
N VAL A 291 1.65 -2.71 16.89
CA VAL A 291 0.89 -3.96 16.74
C VAL A 291 1.54 -4.91 15.72
N GLY A 292 2.46 -4.42 14.89
CA GLY A 292 3.11 -5.21 13.85
C GLY A 292 2.24 -5.45 12.60
N PHE A 293 1.12 -4.75 12.47
CA PHE A 293 0.29 -4.74 11.26
C PHE A 293 0.42 -3.43 10.49
N THR A 294 0.28 -3.55 9.17
CA THR A 294 0.17 -2.44 8.22
C THR A 294 -1.23 -2.42 7.64
N LEU A 295 -1.85 -1.23 7.60
CA LEU A 295 -3.13 -1.01 6.95
C LEU A 295 -2.95 -0.75 5.46
N LEU A 296 -3.77 -1.42 4.66
CA LEU A 296 -3.76 -1.30 3.21
C LEU A 296 -5.14 -0.88 2.68
N CYS A 297 -5.15 -0.13 1.59
CA CYS A 297 -6.35 0.17 0.80
C CYS A 297 -6.34 -0.65 -0.49
N ALA A 298 -7.35 -1.49 -0.70
CA ALA A 298 -7.47 -2.33 -1.89
C ALA A 298 -7.49 -1.48 -3.18
N ALA A 299 -6.66 -1.85 -4.14
CA ALA A 299 -6.42 -1.06 -5.34
C ALA A 299 -7.63 -1.06 -6.30
N ALA A 300 -8.29 -2.21 -6.50
CA ALA A 300 -9.43 -2.34 -7.41
C ALA A 300 -10.56 -1.31 -7.17
N PRO A 301 -11.16 -1.19 -5.96
CA PRO A 301 -12.20 -0.20 -5.71
C PRO A 301 -11.70 1.25 -5.82
N LEU A 302 -10.42 1.51 -5.52
CA LEU A 302 -9.82 2.83 -5.72
C LEU A 302 -9.72 3.20 -7.21
N PHE A 303 -9.31 2.27 -8.07
CA PHE A 303 -9.28 2.51 -9.52
C PHE A 303 -10.67 2.65 -10.13
N ARG A 304 -11.69 1.99 -9.59
CA ARG A 304 -13.09 2.26 -9.98
C ARG A 304 -13.48 3.70 -9.64
N ALA A 305 -13.18 4.16 -8.42
CA ALA A 305 -13.42 5.55 -8.03
C ALA A 305 -12.66 6.54 -8.92
N ALA A 306 -11.41 6.23 -9.28
CA ALA A 306 -10.61 7.05 -10.19
C ALA A 306 -11.23 7.18 -11.58
N ARG A 307 -11.69 6.06 -12.17
CA ARG A 307 -12.40 6.07 -13.47
C ARG A 307 -13.66 6.91 -13.41
N ASP A 308 -14.47 6.72 -12.38
CA ASP A 308 -15.71 7.48 -12.18
C ASP A 308 -15.44 8.98 -12.01
N ALA A 309 -14.39 9.35 -11.26
CA ALA A 309 -13.99 10.74 -11.06
C ALA A 309 -13.52 11.39 -12.37
N LEU A 310 -12.65 10.72 -13.13
CA LEU A 310 -12.16 11.20 -14.43
C LEU A 310 -13.31 11.43 -15.41
N CYS A 311 -14.24 10.48 -15.52
CA CYS A 311 -15.42 10.60 -16.39
C CYS A 311 -16.33 11.76 -16.00
N ARG A 312 -16.42 12.13 -14.71
CA ARG A 312 -17.26 13.25 -14.24
C ARG A 312 -16.62 14.61 -14.45
N LEU A 313 -15.30 14.72 -14.32
CA LEU A 313 -14.62 16.02 -14.37
C LEU A 313 -14.47 16.57 -15.78
N ARG A 314 -14.14 15.74 -16.77
CA ARG A 314 -13.91 16.19 -18.15
C ARG A 314 -14.34 15.12 -19.15
N PRO A 315 -15.21 15.41 -20.13
CA PRO A 315 -15.54 14.47 -21.22
C PRO A 315 -14.30 13.98 -21.99
N SER A 316 -13.26 14.82 -22.10
CA SER A 316 -11.97 14.46 -22.72
C SER A 316 -11.06 13.58 -21.85
N ALA A 317 -11.35 13.43 -20.56
CA ALA A 317 -10.59 12.57 -19.65
C ALA A 317 -11.01 11.09 -19.72
N ALA A 318 -12.01 10.73 -20.53
CA ALA A 318 -12.37 9.35 -20.80
C ALA A 318 -11.19 8.54 -21.39
N ALA A 319 -10.36 9.18 -22.22
CA ALA A 319 -9.13 8.58 -22.73
C ALA A 319 -8.15 8.25 -21.59
N LEU A 320 -8.04 9.12 -20.57
CA LEU A 320 -7.19 8.89 -19.41
C LEU A 320 -7.73 7.75 -18.52
N ALA A 321 -9.05 7.69 -18.34
CA ALA A 321 -9.70 6.62 -17.57
C ALA A 321 -9.48 5.24 -18.21
N ALA A 322 -9.42 5.16 -19.55
CA ALA A 322 -9.12 3.94 -20.28
C ALA A 322 -7.65 3.48 -20.11
N LEU A 323 -6.74 4.38 -19.73
CA LEU A 323 -5.33 4.07 -19.49
C LEU A 323 -5.08 3.57 -18.06
N LEU A 324 -6.07 3.62 -17.18
CA LEU A 324 -5.94 3.08 -15.82
C LEU A 324 -5.87 1.53 -15.84
N PRO A 325 -5.01 0.92 -15.02
CA PRO A 325 -4.79 -0.53 -14.92
C PRO A 325 -6.06 -1.39 -14.92
N PRO A 326 -6.21 -2.35 -15.85
CA PRO A 326 -7.37 -3.23 -15.86
C PRO A 326 -7.36 -4.15 -14.63
N GLU A 327 -8.56 -4.47 -14.15
CA GLU A 327 -8.74 -5.55 -13.18
C GLU A 327 -8.61 -6.88 -13.91
N VAL A 328 -7.57 -7.67 -13.58
CA VAL A 328 -7.32 -8.97 -14.19
C VAL A 328 -7.49 -10.03 -13.11
N GLY A 329 -8.61 -10.75 -13.18
CA GLY A 329 -8.87 -11.90 -12.32
C GLY A 329 -8.39 -13.18 -13.00
N VAL A 330 -7.51 -13.92 -12.34
CA VAL A 330 -7.48 -15.38 -12.50
C VAL A 330 -8.15 -15.93 -11.25
N PRO A 331 -9.12 -16.86 -11.35
CA PRO A 331 -9.57 -17.58 -10.16
C PRO A 331 -8.32 -18.13 -9.49
N TRP A 332 -8.03 -17.70 -8.24
CA TRP A 332 -7.07 -18.43 -7.43
C TRP A 332 -7.56 -19.87 -7.46
N GLY A 333 -6.72 -20.77 -7.99
CA GLY A 333 -7.08 -22.19 -8.12
C GLY A 333 -7.68 -22.65 -6.79
N LEU A 334 -8.80 -23.37 -6.87
CA LEU A 334 -9.56 -23.85 -5.71
C LEU A 334 -8.57 -24.18 -4.59
N PRO A 335 -8.69 -23.55 -3.40
CA PRO A 335 -7.83 -23.94 -2.29
C PRO A 335 -7.92 -25.45 -2.20
N LEU A 336 -6.76 -26.11 -2.19
CA LEU A 336 -6.69 -27.56 -2.04
C LEU A 336 -7.62 -27.87 -0.87
N ARG A 337 -8.74 -28.53 -1.17
CA ARG A 337 -9.81 -28.72 -0.20
C ARG A 337 -9.22 -29.66 0.82
N ASP A 338 -8.69 -29.10 1.91
CA ASP A 338 -8.18 -29.91 3.01
C ASP A 338 -9.34 -30.81 3.40
N SER A 339 -9.13 -32.10 3.16
CA SER A 339 -10.17 -33.13 3.33
C SER A 339 -10.46 -33.40 4.80
N GLY A 340 -9.78 -32.66 5.70
CA GLY A 340 -9.96 -32.68 7.13
C GLY A 340 -11.23 -31.95 7.58
N PRO A 341 -11.69 -32.22 8.81
CA PRO A 341 -12.82 -31.50 9.39
C PRO A 341 -12.55 -29.98 9.44
N LEU A 342 -13.56 -29.15 9.21
CA LEU A 342 -13.47 -27.68 9.24
C LEU A 342 -12.92 -27.09 10.58
N TRP A 343 -12.92 -27.89 11.65
CA TRP A 343 -12.39 -27.51 12.96
C TRP A 343 -10.91 -27.91 13.14
N ALA A 344 -10.36 -28.81 12.31
CA ALA A 344 -8.99 -29.28 12.47
C ALA A 344 -8.01 -28.14 12.21
N ALA A 345 -7.24 -27.78 13.24
CA ALA A 345 -6.23 -26.71 13.21
C ALA A 345 -6.77 -25.28 12.99
N ALA A 346 -8.05 -25.03 13.26
CA ALA A 346 -8.59 -23.68 13.25
C ALA A 346 -8.11 -22.90 14.49
N ALA A 347 -7.48 -21.76 14.28
CA ALA A 347 -7.26 -20.78 15.33
C ALA A 347 -8.61 -20.23 15.80
N VAL A 348 -8.80 -20.14 17.11
CA VAL A 348 -10.02 -19.62 17.75
C VAL A 348 -9.66 -18.50 18.72
N LEU A 349 -10.58 -17.55 18.90
CA LEU A 349 -10.48 -16.58 19.99
C LEU A 349 -11.10 -17.21 21.24
N VAL A 350 -10.34 -17.20 22.33
CA VAL A 350 -10.79 -17.68 23.64
C VAL A 350 -10.88 -16.49 24.58
N GLU A 351 -12.02 -16.35 25.25
CA GLU A 351 -12.32 -15.24 26.15
C GLU A 351 -12.78 -15.78 27.52
N CYS A 352 -12.26 -15.19 28.59
CA CYS A 352 -12.63 -15.48 29.97
C CYS A 352 -12.71 -14.16 30.75
N GLY A 353 -13.93 -13.65 30.94
CA GLY A 353 -14.13 -12.32 31.53
C GLY A 353 -13.50 -11.24 30.66
N THR A 354 -12.52 -10.51 31.20
CA THR A 354 -11.76 -9.47 30.49
C THR A 354 -10.47 -9.99 29.82
N VAL A 355 -10.08 -11.24 30.10
CA VAL A 355 -8.85 -11.83 29.54
C VAL A 355 -9.19 -12.58 28.27
N TRP A 356 -8.33 -12.46 27.26
CA TRP A 356 -8.48 -13.12 25.98
C TRP A 356 -7.15 -13.63 25.44
N GLY A 357 -7.22 -14.55 24.48
CA GLY A 357 -6.06 -15.03 23.75
C GLY A 357 -6.43 -15.98 22.61
N SER A 358 -5.41 -16.47 21.92
CA SER A 358 -5.58 -17.44 20.85
C SER A 358 -5.62 -18.86 21.38
N GLY A 359 -6.49 -19.69 20.82
CA GLY A 359 -6.51 -21.13 21.01
C GLY A 359 -6.51 -21.88 19.69
N VAL A 360 -6.33 -23.19 19.75
CA VAL A 360 -6.39 -24.11 18.61
C VAL A 360 -7.46 -25.15 18.89
N ALA A 361 -8.41 -25.29 17.96
CA ALA A 361 -9.39 -26.38 18.01
C ALA A 361 -8.71 -27.72 17.65
N VAL A 362 -8.73 -28.67 18.58
CA VAL A 362 -8.06 -29.98 18.45
C VAL A 362 -9.04 -31.16 18.37
N ALA A 363 -10.30 -30.95 18.76
CA ALA A 363 -11.42 -31.87 18.58
C ALA A 363 -12.74 -31.08 18.66
N PRO A 364 -13.89 -31.68 18.26
CA PRO A 364 -15.19 -31.05 18.47
C PRO A 364 -15.38 -30.67 19.93
N ARG A 365 -15.64 -29.38 20.19
CA ARG A 365 -15.80 -28.80 21.54
C ARG A 365 -14.55 -28.87 22.44
N LEU A 366 -13.36 -29.09 21.86
CA LEU A 366 -12.10 -29.10 22.60
C LEU A 366 -11.10 -28.11 21.99
N VAL A 367 -10.59 -27.21 22.82
CA VAL A 367 -9.64 -26.16 22.45
C VAL A 367 -8.43 -26.21 23.38
N VAL A 368 -7.24 -26.13 22.80
CA VAL A 368 -6.00 -25.88 23.53
C VAL A 368 -5.72 -24.38 23.50
N THR A 369 -5.51 -23.77 24.65
CA THR A 369 -5.20 -22.34 24.79
C THR A 369 -4.11 -22.13 25.83
N CYS A 370 -3.48 -20.96 25.81
CA CYS A 370 -2.51 -20.56 26.82
C CYS A 370 -3.15 -20.44 28.22
N ARG A 371 -2.34 -20.74 29.25
CA ARG A 371 -2.78 -20.74 30.65
C ARG A 371 -3.31 -19.39 31.13
N HIS A 372 -2.82 -18.27 30.58
CA HIS A 372 -3.23 -16.95 31.04
C HIS A 372 -4.72 -16.65 30.77
N VAL A 373 -5.32 -17.30 29.78
CA VAL A 373 -6.75 -17.20 29.44
C VAL A 373 -7.60 -18.21 30.21
N SER A 374 -6.97 -19.19 30.86
CA SER A 374 -7.69 -20.20 31.64
C SER A 374 -8.25 -19.57 32.92
N PRO A 375 -9.53 -19.78 33.22
CA PRO A 375 -10.09 -19.31 34.48
C PRO A 375 -9.43 -20.01 35.67
N ARG A 376 -9.21 -19.26 36.75
CA ARG A 376 -8.75 -19.83 38.04
C ARG A 376 -9.91 -20.41 38.87
N GLU A 377 -11.15 -20.07 38.51
CA GLU A 377 -12.40 -20.47 39.15
C GLU A 377 -13.39 -21.02 38.10
N ALA A 378 -14.62 -21.39 38.50
CA ALA A 378 -15.67 -21.83 37.57
C ALA A 378 -16.25 -20.66 36.75
N ALA A 379 -15.42 -20.01 35.93
CA ALA A 379 -15.86 -18.94 35.03
C ALA A 379 -16.27 -19.49 33.66
N ARG A 380 -17.24 -18.82 33.02
CA ARG A 380 -17.69 -19.16 31.66
C ARG A 380 -16.61 -18.76 30.66
N VAL A 381 -16.12 -19.73 29.90
CA VAL A 381 -15.21 -19.52 28.77
C VAL A 381 -16.02 -19.41 27.49
N LEU A 382 -15.78 -18.34 26.71
CA LEU A 382 -16.37 -18.15 25.40
C LEU A 382 -15.32 -18.48 24.33
N VAL A 383 -15.70 -19.29 23.35
CA VAL A 383 -14.84 -19.65 22.20
C VAL A 383 -15.52 -19.14 20.94
N ARG A 384 -14.82 -18.29 20.19
CA ARG A 384 -15.28 -17.81 18.88
C ARG A 384 -14.42 -18.43 17.79
N SER A 385 -15.09 -19.05 16.82
CA SER A 385 -14.45 -19.58 15.62
C SER A 385 -14.97 -18.85 14.38
N THR A 386 -14.10 -18.63 13.40
CA THR A 386 -14.54 -18.16 12.08
C THR A 386 -15.11 -19.35 11.32
N THR A 387 -16.42 -19.56 11.40
CA THR A 387 -17.08 -20.46 10.44
C THR A 387 -17.06 -19.78 9.07
N PRO A 388 -16.62 -20.48 7.99
CA PRO A 388 -16.70 -19.90 6.65
C PRO A 388 -18.17 -19.61 6.34
N LYS A 389 -18.48 -18.37 5.95
CA LYS A 389 -19.80 -18.00 5.46
C LYS A 389 -20.07 -18.82 4.20
N HIS A 390 -20.94 -19.83 4.29
CA HIS A 390 -21.48 -20.47 3.09
C HIS A 390 -22.30 -19.41 2.34
N ASN A 391 -21.80 -18.95 1.19
CA ASN A 391 -22.63 -18.28 0.19
C ASN A 391 -23.63 -19.32 -0.34
N HIS A 392 -24.74 -19.49 0.35
CA HIS A 392 -25.93 -20.06 -0.27
C HIS A 392 -26.50 -18.99 -1.20
N GLN A 393 -25.97 -18.93 -2.42
CA GLN A 393 -26.78 -18.52 -3.55
C GLN A 393 -27.83 -19.62 -3.73
N GLN A 394 -28.94 -19.49 -3.02
CA GLN A 394 -30.18 -20.13 -3.45
C GLN A 394 -30.56 -19.43 -4.75
N HIS A 395 -30.38 -20.13 -5.86
CA HIS A 395 -31.11 -19.83 -7.08
C HIS A 395 -32.61 -19.89 -6.74
N PRO A 396 -33.40 -18.82 -6.92
CA PRO A 396 -34.85 -18.97 -6.97
C PRO A 396 -35.14 -19.61 -8.33
N GLY A 397 -35.50 -20.89 -8.32
CA GLY A 397 -35.92 -21.62 -9.50
C GLY A 397 -37.15 -22.43 -9.17
N GLN A 398 -38.24 -22.07 -9.85
CA GLN A 398 -39.58 -22.69 -9.93
C GLN A 398 -40.63 -22.16 -8.96
#